data_AF-A0A8T6G148-F1
#
_entry.id   AF-A0A8T6G148-F1
#
_cell.length_a   1.000
_cell.length_b   1.000
_cell.length_c   1.000
_cell.angle_alpha   90.00
_cell.angle_beta   90.00
_cell.angle_gamma   90.00
#
_symmetry.space_group_name_H-M   'P 1'
#
loop_
_entity.id
_entity.type
_entity.pdbx_description
1 polymer ?
#
loop_
_entity_poly.entity_id
_entity_poly.type
_entity_poly.pdbx_seq_one_letter_code
_entity_poly.pdbx_strand_id
1 'polypeptide(L)' 'MAVFDAHKAFEVLIAAGFTERQAKALLEVGSEGYGALATKSDLRELELRLKHELTLRMGGLVAAGVAIIAMLELLPR' A
#
# COMPACT_ATOMS: atom_id res chain seq x y z
N MET A 1 -3.09 5.56 -12.11
CA MET A 1 -3.62 6.21 -10.89
C MET A 1 -5.04 6.68 -11.19
N ALA A 2 -6.02 6.27 -10.39
CA ALA A 2 -7.32 6.91 -10.44
C ALA A 2 -7.18 8.27 -9.76
N VAL A 3 -7.32 9.35 -10.52
CA VAL A 3 -7.20 10.73 -10.02
C VAL A 3 -8.60 11.23 -9.73
N PHE A 4 -8.77 11.95 -8.61
CA PHE A 4 -10.03 12.60 -8.29
C PHE A 4 -10.31 13.73 -9.30
N ASP A 5 -11.40 13.61 -10.05
CA ASP A 5 -11.83 14.62 -11.02
C ASP A 5 -12.78 15.61 -10.33
N ALA A 6 -12.21 16.72 -9.88
CA ALA A 6 -12.95 17.76 -9.17
C ALA A 6 -14.03 18.42 -10.05
N HIS A 7 -13.83 18.51 -11.37
CA HIS A 7 -14.79 19.11 -12.28
C HIS A 7 -16.02 18.21 -12.47
N LYS A 8 -15.79 16.93 -12.73
CA LYS A 8 -16.87 15.94 -12.82
C LYS A 8 -17.61 15.78 -11.50
N ALA A 9 -16.90 15.81 -10.38
CA ALA A 9 -17.52 15.76 -9.05
C ALA A 9 -18.38 17.02 -8.78
N PHE A 10 -17.94 18.20 -9.22
CA PHE A 10 -18.72 19.43 -9.16
C PHE A 10 -20.03 19.32 -9.95
N GLU A 11 -19.98 18.85 -11.21
CA GLU A 11 -21.17 18.66 -12.05
C GLU A 11 -22.19 17.72 -11.41
N VAL A 12 -21.72 16.61 -10.83
CA VAL A 12 -22.56 15.65 -10.10
C VAL A 12 -23.25 16.31 -8.91
N LEU A 13 -22.53 17.14 -8.15
CA LEU A 13 -23.09 17.83 -6.98
C LEU A 13 -24.16 18.84 -7.38
N ILE A 14 -23.93 19.62 -8.44
CA ILE A 14 -24.93 20.56 -8.97
C ILE A 14 -26.16 19.80 -9.49
N ALA A 15 -25.97 18.72 -10.25
CA ALA A 15 -27.06 17.88 -10.74
C ALA A 15 -27.88 17.24 -9.60
N ALA A 16 -27.26 16.99 -8.45
CA ALA A 16 -27.91 16.51 -7.24
C ALA A 16 -28.65 17.61 -6.43
N GLY A 17 -28.66 18.86 -6.91
CA GLY A 17 -29.36 19.98 -6.30
C GLY A 17 -28.55 20.74 -5.23
N PHE A 18 -27.24 20.49 -5.14
CA PHE A 18 -26.38 21.29 -4.26
C PHE A 18 -26.18 22.68 -4.86
N THR A 19 -26.14 23.69 -3.99
CA THR A 19 -25.70 25.01 -4.40
C THR A 19 -24.21 25.00 -4.75
N GLU A 20 -23.78 25.92 -5.60
CA GLU A 20 -22.37 26.09 -5.97
C GLU A 20 -21.46 26.22 -4.73
N ARG A 21 -21.92 26.94 -3.70
CA ARG A 21 -21.18 27.10 -2.45
C ARG A 21 -21.00 25.77 -1.71
N GLN A 22 -22.05 24.96 -1.62
CA GLN A 22 -21.97 23.65 -0.98
C GLN A 22 -21.07 22.70 -1.78
N ALA A 23 -21.18 22.70 -3.11
CA ALA A 23 -20.35 21.86 -3.98
C ALA A 23 -18.86 22.19 -3.83
N LYS A 24 -18.50 23.49 -3.84
CA LYS A 24 -17.12 23.94 -3.63
C LYS A 24 -16.58 23.54 -2.25
N ALA A 25 -17.35 23.74 -1.19
CA ALA A 25 -16.95 23.36 0.17
C ALA A 25 -16.71 21.84 0.30
N LEU A 26 -17.55 21.01 -0.34
CA LEU A 26 -17.40 19.56 -0.32
C LEU A 26 -16.15 19.10 -1.09
N LEU A 27 -15.86 19.74 -2.22
CA LEU A 27 -14.69 19.45 -3.04
C LEU A 27 -13.38 19.86 -2.38
N GLU A 28 -13.38 20.98 -1.66
CA GLU A 28 -12.22 21.45 -0.90
C GLU A 28 -11.78 20.40 0.11
N VAL A 29 -12.70 19.96 0.99
CA VAL A 29 -12.45 18.88 1.97
C VAL A 29 -12.13 17.54 1.30
N GLY A 30 -12.86 17.19 0.24
CA GLY A 30 -12.66 15.93 -0.48
C GLY A 30 -11.28 15.84 -1.14
N SER A 31 -10.84 16.93 -1.79
CA SER A 31 -9.60 16.98 -2.55
C SER A 31 -8.35 16.77 -1.69
N GLU A 32 -8.35 17.25 -0.45
CA GLU A 32 -7.29 17.01 0.53
C GLU A 32 -7.15 15.52 0.88
N GLY A 33 -8.27 14.79 0.96
CA GLY A 33 -8.27 13.37 1.29
C GLY A 33 -7.70 12.50 0.17
N TYR A 34 -8.04 12.77 -1.08
CA TYR A 34 -7.67 11.89 -2.21
C TYR A 34 -6.16 11.86 -2.51
N GLY A 35 -5.41 12.92 -2.17
CA GLY A 35 -3.95 12.95 -2.33
C GLY A 35 -3.19 12.04 -1.36
N ALA A 36 -3.81 11.69 -0.22
CA ALA A 36 -3.18 10.90 0.84
C ALA A 36 -3.58 9.41 0.82
N LEU A 37 -4.47 8.99 -0.08
CA LEU A 37 -4.93 7.60 -0.13
C LEU A 37 -3.94 6.71 -0.89
N ALA A 38 -3.42 5.70 -0.20
CA ALA A 38 -2.70 4.61 -0.86
C ALA A 38 -3.64 3.89 -1.84
N THR A 39 -3.17 3.69 -3.07
CA THR A 39 -3.93 2.93 -4.07
C THR A 39 -3.90 1.44 -3.74
N LYS A 40 -4.84 0.67 -4.30
CA LYS A 40 -4.84 -0.79 -4.17
C LYS A 40 -3.54 -1.42 -4.68
N SER A 41 -2.90 -0.84 -5.70
CA SER A 41 -1.59 -1.27 -6.18
C SER A 41 -0.50 -1.02 -5.16
N ASP A 42 -0.49 0.14 -4.50
CA ASP A 42 0.52 0.47 -3.49
C ASP A 42 0.42 -0.50 -2.30
N LEU A 43 -0.79 -0.82 -1.86
CA LEU A 43 -1.03 -1.80 -0.81
C LEU A 43 -0.56 -3.21 -1.22
N ARG A 44 -0.82 -3.62 -2.46
CA ARG A 44 -0.39 -4.92 -2.98
C ARG A 44 1.13 -5.01 -3.12
N GLU A 45 1.76 -3.92 -3.52
CA GLU A 45 3.22 -3.84 -3.59
C GLU A 45 3.84 -3.91 -2.19
N LEU A 46 3.27 -3.20 -1.22
CA LEU A 46 3.69 -3.26 0.18
C LEU A 46 3.56 -4.69 0.74
N GLU A 47 2.43 -5.36 0.49
CA GLU A 47 2.21 -6.75 0.89
C GLU A 47 3.27 -7.70 0.28
N LEU A 48 3.57 -7.54 -1.01
CA LEU A 48 4.59 -8.32 -1.70
C LEU A 48 5.98 -8.10 -1.10
N ARG A 49 6.36 -6.85 -0.82
CA ARG A 49 7.65 -6.51 -0.20
C ARG A 49 7.76 -7.13 1.20
N LEU A 50 6.73 -7.01 2.03
CA LEU A 50 6.71 -7.59 3.38
C LEU A 50 6.81 -9.12 3.34
N LYS A 51 6.05 -9.78 2.46
CA LYS A 51 6.14 -11.23 2.27
C LYS A 51 7.52 -11.67 1.82
N HIS A 52 8.13 -10.92 0.89
CA HIS A 52 9.46 -11.24 0.39
C HIS A 52 10.53 -11.08 1.47
N GLU A 53 10.51 -9.98 2.22
CA GLU A 53 11.44 -9.74 3.34
C GLU A 53 11.30 -10.83 4.41
N LEU A 54 10.08 -11.18 4.78
CA LEU A 54 9.83 -12.25 5.75
C LEU A 54 10.33 -13.60 5.22
N THR A 55 10.07 -13.91 3.95
CA THR A 55 10.52 -15.16 3.33
C THR A 55 12.05 -15.26 3.32
N LEU A 56 12.75 -14.19 2.94
CA LEU A 56 14.22 -14.15 2.95
C LEU A 56 14.77 -14.29 4.36
N ARG A 57 14.20 -13.58 5.33
CA ARG A 57 14.64 -13.64 6.73
C ARG A 57 14.47 -15.04 7.31
N MET A 58 13.30 -15.66 7.10
CA MET A 58 13.03 -17.02 7.59
C MET A 58 13.88 -18.06 6.86
N GLY A 59 14.00 -17.95 5.53
CA GLY A 59 14.86 -18.83 4.74
C GLY A 59 16.33 -18.73 5.15
N GLY A 60 16.83 -17.52 5.41
CA GLY A 60 18.19 -17.29 5.90
C GLY A 60 18.44 -17.89 7.28
N LEU A 61 17.49 -17.75 8.21
CA LEU A 61 17.58 -18.38 9.53
C LEU A 61 17.62 -19.92 9.45
N VAL A 62 16.75 -20.51 8.62
CA VAL A 62 16.74 -21.96 8.40
C VAL A 62 18.04 -22.43 7.77
N ALA A 63 18.51 -21.75 6.71
CA ALA A 63 19.76 -22.10 6.03
C ALA A 63 20.97 -21.99 6.97
N ALA A 64 21.04 -20.93 7.80
CA ALA A 64 22.07 -20.79 8.81
C ALA A 64 22.04 -21.93 9.83
N GLY A 65 20.86 -22.30 10.32
CA GLY A 65 20.69 -23.44 11.24
C GLY A 65 21.20 -24.75 10.63
N VAL A 66 20.81 -25.06 9.39
CA VAL A 66 21.28 -26.25 8.68
C VAL A 66 22.80 -26.22 8.46
N ALA A 67 23.35 -25.07 8.08
CA ALA A 67 24.80 -24.92 7.88
C ALA A 67 25.58 -25.15 9.19
N ILE A 68 25.10 -24.64 10.32
CA ILE A 68 25.71 -24.87 11.64
C ILE A 68 25.71 -26.36 11.97
N ILE A 69 24.57 -27.05 11.81
CA ILE A 69 24.47 -28.49 12.10
C ILE A 69 25.42 -29.30 11.20
N ALA A 70 25.40 -29.03 9.90
CA ALA A 70 26.27 -29.72 8.94
C ALA A 70 27.76 -29.51 9.27
N MET A 71 28.13 -28.30 9.71
CA MET A 71 29.51 -28.00 10.09
C MET A 71 29.95 -28.73 11.36
N LEU A 72 29.05 -28.95 12.33
CA LEU A 72 29.33 -29.76 13.51
C LEU A 72 29.54 -31.24 13.16
N GLU A 73 28.81 -31.78 12.18
CA GLU A 73 29.00 -33.16 11.72
C GLU A 73 30.31 -33.35 10.94
N LEU A 74 30.74 -32.33 10.20
CA LEU A 74 31.96 -32.39 9.38
C LEU A 74 33.25 -32.24 10.18
N LEU A 75 33.16 -31.88 11.47
CA LEU A 75 34.33 -31.72 12.32
C LEU A 75 34.92 -33.11 12.65
N PRO A 76 36.16 -33.42 12.24
CA PRO A 76 36.78 -34.70 12.59
C PRO A 76 36.95 -34.79 14.12
N ARG A 77 36.45 -35.88 14.71
CA ARG A 77 36.54 -36.17 16.15
C ARG A 77 37.97 -36.42 16.60
#